data_AF-A0A4V5TKS0-F1
#
_entry.id   AF-A0A4V5TKS0-F1
#
_cell.length_a   1.000
_cell.length_b   1.000
_cell.length_c   1.000
_cell.angle_alpha   90.00
_cell.angle_beta   90.00
_cell.angle_gamma   90.00
#
_symmetry.space_group_name_H-M   'P 1'
#
loop_
_entity.id
_entity.type
_entity.pdbx_description
1 polymer ?
#
loop_
_entity_poly.entity_id
_entity_poly.type
_entity_poly.pdbx_seq_one_letter_code
_entity_poly.pdbx_strand_id
1 'polypeptide(L)'
;MTRAIRMTDEVARKVTRLFRRTSESLQGARGDLRGMRGDLVEGAGEFASLIDGSAREFQGCWRATLDVYGDSAAVIAGNTNAQHVDLLKIDGASGD
;
A
#
# COMPACT_ATOMS: atom_id res chain seq x y z
N MET A 1 -35.42 0.09 -2.22
CA MET A 1 -34.54 0.14 -3.41
C MET A 1 -33.27 0.87 -3.03
N THR A 2 -32.14 0.17 -2.90
CA THR A 2 -30.85 0.78 -2.60
C THR A 2 -30.28 1.32 -3.91
N ARG A 3 -30.17 2.65 -4.03
CA ARG A 3 -29.57 3.29 -5.21
C ARG A 3 -28.08 2.95 -5.20
N ALA A 4 -27.65 2.04 -6.06
CA ALA A 4 -26.24 1.73 -6.24
C ALA A 4 -25.55 3.01 -6.73
N ILE A 5 -24.72 3.62 -5.88
CA ILE A 5 -23.87 4.74 -6.28
C ILE A 5 -22.83 4.16 -7.23
N ARG A 6 -23.00 4.39 -8.55
CA ARG A 6 -21.99 4.02 -9.55
C ARG A 6 -20.81 4.97 -9.45
N MET A 7 -19.62 4.40 -9.31
CA MET A 7 -18.37 5.14 -9.40
C MET A 7 -18.17 5.61 -10.85
N THR A 8 -17.92 6.90 -11.07
CA THR A 8 -17.63 7.42 -12.41
C THR A 8 -16.19 7.07 -12.82
N ASP A 9 -15.91 7.07 -14.12
CA ASP A 9 -14.57 6.80 -14.68
C ASP A 9 -13.47 7.66 -14.07
N GLU A 10 -13.77 8.95 -13.87
CA GLU A 10 -12.86 9.89 -13.25
C GLU A 10 -12.51 9.45 -11.82
N VAL A 11 -13.52 9.02 -11.06
CA VAL A 11 -13.36 8.55 -9.69
C VAL A 11 -12.59 7.23 -9.66
N ALA A 12 -12.87 6.28 -10.56
CA ALA A 12 -12.14 5.01 -10.65
C ALA A 12 -10.64 5.22 -10.87
N ARG A 13 -10.28 6.04 -11.86
CA ARG A 13 -8.87 6.37 -12.14
C ARG A 13 -8.22 7.09 -10.97
N LYS A 14 -8.97 7.99 -10.30
CA LYS A 14 -8.48 8.68 -9.11
C LYS A 14 -8.19 7.71 -7.97
N VAL A 15 -9.10 6.77 -7.69
CA VAL A 15 -8.94 5.74 -6.66
C VAL A 15 -7.72 4.85 -6.95
N THR A 16 -7.57 4.34 -8.17
CA THR A 16 -6.42 3.52 -8.56
C THR A 16 -5.09 4.26 -8.37
N ARG A 17 -5.01 5.54 -8.78
CA ARG A 17 -3.80 6.36 -8.58
C ARG A 17 -3.48 6.58 -7.11
N LEU A 18 -4.49 6.83 -6.28
CA LEU A 18 -4.29 7.04 -4.85
C LEU A 18 -3.74 5.77 -4.18
N PHE A 19 -4.36 4.61 -4.41
CA PHE A 19 -3.88 3.36 -3.80
C PHE A 19 -2.50 2.95 -4.29
N ARG A 20 -2.17 3.20 -5.56
CA ARG A 20 -0.83 2.97 -6.08
C ARG A 20 0.20 3.87 -5.37
N ARG A 21 -0.09 5.16 -5.24
CA ARG A 21 0.78 6.10 -4.50
C ARG A 21 0.93 5.70 -3.04
N THR A 22 -0.14 5.25 -2.39
CA THR A 22 -0.09 4.71 -1.02
C THR A 22 0.87 3.52 -0.95
N SER A 23 0.77 2.56 -1.88
CA SER A 23 1.70 1.43 -1.92
C SER A 23 3.16 1.87 -2.07
N GLU A 24 3.44 2.83 -2.96
CA GLU A 24 4.79 3.37 -3.16
C GLU A 24 5.31 4.06 -1.89
N SER A 25 4.48 4.86 -1.21
CA SER A 25 4.85 5.52 0.05
C SER A 25 5.11 4.53 1.19
N LEU A 26 4.32 3.46 1.31
CA LEU A 26 4.53 2.42 2.31
C LEU A 26 5.84 1.65 2.07
N GLN A 27 6.19 1.41 0.81
CA GLN A 27 7.48 0.83 0.44
C GLN A 27 8.65 1.74 0.78
N GLY A 28 8.50 3.06 0.60
CA GLY A 28 9.47 4.06 1.04
C GLY A 28 9.69 4.04 2.55
N ALA A 29 8.61 4.11 3.33
CA ALA A 29 8.65 4.06 4.79
C ALA A 29 9.32 2.77 5.31
N ARG A 30 9.13 1.64 4.63
CA ARG A 30 9.82 0.37 4.93
C ARG A 30 11.34 0.48 4.73
N GLY A 31 11.76 1.21 3.69
CA GLY A 31 13.17 1.52 3.43
C GLY A 31 13.77 2.39 4.53
N ASP A 32 13.08 3.45 4.93
CA ASP A 32 13.52 4.38 5.97
C ASP A 32 13.68 3.68 7.32
N LEU A 33 12.75 2.79 7.69
CA LEU A 33 12.85 1.94 8.88
C LEU A 33 14.11 1.06 8.87
N ARG A 34 14.59 0.64 7.69
CA ARG A 34 15.85 -0.09 7.55
C ARG A 34 17.06 0.81 7.74
N GLY A 35 17.01 2.04 7.24
CA GLY A 35 18.05 3.05 7.43
C GLY A 35 18.24 3.40 8.90
N MET A 36 17.15 3.76 9.59
CA MET A 36 17.19 4.14 11.02
C MET A 36 17.80 3.07 11.93
N ARG A 37 17.60 1.78 11.61
CA ARG A 37 18.28 0.71 12.36
C ARG A 37 19.80 0.75 12.16
N GLY A 38 20.27 0.97 10.93
CA GLY A 38 21.69 1.11 10.64
C GLY A 38 22.30 2.24 11.47
N ASP A 39 21.67 3.40 11.43
CA ASP A 39 22.12 4.60 12.15
C ASP A 39 22.13 4.39 13.68
N LEU A 40 21.10 3.73 14.23
CA LEU A 40 21.03 3.41 15.66
C LEU A 40 22.12 2.42 16.09
N VAL A 41 22.40 1.39 15.30
CA VAL A 41 23.43 0.39 15.61
C VAL A 41 24.82 1.03 15.53
N GLU A 42 25.06 1.88 14.53
CA GLU A 42 26.34 2.58 14.36
C GLU A 42 26.58 3.63 15.46
N GLY A 43 25.54 4.39 15.84
CA GLY A 43 25.65 5.42 16.88
C GLY A 43 25.68 4.91 18.32
N ALA A 44 25.13 3.72 18.61
CA ALA A 44 24.98 3.22 19.98
C ALA A 44 26.20 2.46 20.53
N GLY A 45 27.16 2.06 19.68
CA GLY A 45 28.37 1.36 20.12
C GLY A 45 28.08 0.13 21.00
N GLU A 46 28.64 0.08 22.21
CA GLU A 46 28.46 -1.05 23.15
C GLU A 46 27.01 -1.22 23.65
N PHE A 47 26.21 -0.15 23.67
CA PHE A 47 24.78 -0.19 24.01
C PHE A 47 23.90 -0.75 22.88
N ALA A 48 24.45 -0.93 21.67
CA ALA A 48 23.70 -1.46 20.53
C ALA A 48 23.09 -2.82 20.86
N SER A 49 23.80 -3.69 21.60
CA SER A 49 23.32 -5.02 21.95
C SER A 49 22.02 -5.03 22.78
N LEU A 50 21.81 -4.03 23.65
CA LEU A 50 20.61 -3.89 24.48
C LEU A 50 19.43 -3.27 23.71
N ILE A 51 19.73 -2.36 22.77
CA ILE A 51 18.72 -1.69 21.94
C ILE A 51 18.26 -2.59 20.78
N ASP A 52 19.17 -3.42 20.24
CA ASP A 52 18.98 -4.17 19.00
C ASP A 52 17.89 -5.25 19.10
N GLY A 53 17.63 -5.83 20.28
CA GLY A 53 16.56 -6.82 20.46
C GLY A 53 15.15 -6.24 20.21
N SER A 54 14.74 -5.30 21.05
CA SER A 54 13.42 -4.67 20.95
C SER A 54 13.28 -3.82 19.68
N ALA A 55 14.36 -3.19 19.21
CA ALA A 55 14.35 -2.44 17.96
C ALA A 55 14.14 -3.35 16.74
N ARG A 56 14.75 -4.55 16.71
CA ARG A 56 14.50 -5.54 15.65
C ARG A 56 13.06 -6.03 15.64
N GLU A 57 12.49 -6.35 16.81
CA GLU A 57 11.11 -6.78 16.91
C GLU A 57 10.14 -5.68 16.45
N PHE A 58 10.33 -4.45 16.92
CA PHE A 58 9.56 -3.29 16.48
C PHE A 58 9.64 -3.09 14.96
N GLN A 59 10.84 -3.09 14.39
CA GLN A 59 11.04 -2.93 12.96
C GLN A 59 10.41 -4.09 12.17
N GLY A 60 10.51 -5.31 12.69
CA GLY A 60 9.91 -6.51 12.10
C GLY A 60 8.38 -6.40 12.03
N CYS A 61 7.75 -6.07 13.16
CA CYS A 61 6.29 -5.89 13.26
C CYS A 61 5.78 -4.76 12.34
N TRP A 62 6.46 -3.62 12.32
CA TRP A 62 6.08 -2.51 11.45
C TRP A 62 6.25 -2.83 9.98
N ARG A 63 7.34 -3.51 9.61
CA ARG A 63 7.53 -3.95 8.23
C ARG A 63 6.41 -4.89 7.78
N ALA A 64 6.09 -5.90 8.58
CA ALA A 64 5.00 -6.82 8.28
C ALA A 64 3.66 -6.08 8.12
N THR A 65 3.41 -5.08 8.96
CA THR A 65 2.21 -4.24 8.88
C THR A 65 2.16 -3.42 7.59
N LEU A 66 3.29 -2.80 7.20
CA LEU A 66 3.39 -2.03 5.95
C LEU A 66 3.26 -2.91 4.72
N ASP A 67 3.77 -4.15 4.75
CA ASP A 67 3.63 -5.12 3.67
C ASP A 67 2.14 -5.49 3.48
N VAL A 68 1.41 -5.80 4.56
CA VAL A 68 -0.04 -6.08 4.50
C VAL A 68 -0.83 -4.91 3.92
N TYR A 69 -0.50 -3.66 4.32
CA TYR A 69 -1.14 -2.48 3.77
C TYR A 69 -0.80 -2.25 2.29
N GLY A 70 0.45 -2.52 1.89
CA GLY A 70 0.89 -2.45 0.50
C GLY A 70 0.12 -3.45 -0.38
N ASP A 71 0.05 -4.71 0.05
CA ASP A 71 -0.67 -5.76 -0.66
C ASP A 71 -2.16 -5.44 -0.78
N SER A 72 -2.76 -4.95 0.31
CA SER A 72 -4.17 -4.53 0.31
C SER A 72 -4.41 -3.38 -0.66
N ALA A 73 -3.52 -2.38 -0.69
CA ALA A 73 -3.62 -1.26 -1.62
C ALA A 73 -3.49 -1.73 -3.08
N ALA A 74 -2.59 -2.66 -3.37
CA ALA A 74 -2.42 -3.24 -4.70
C ALA A 74 -3.66 -4.02 -5.14
N VAL A 75 -4.25 -4.83 -4.25
CA VAL A 75 -5.49 -5.58 -4.54
C VAL A 75 -6.66 -4.64 -4.82
N ILE A 76 -6.84 -3.59 -4.00
CA ILE A 76 -7.92 -2.62 -4.22
C ILE A 76 -7.76 -1.88 -5.56
N ALA A 77 -6.53 -1.48 -5.89
CA ALA A 77 -6.22 -0.85 -7.17
C ALA A 77 -6.51 -1.79 -8.36
N GLY A 78 -6.10 -3.06 -8.26
CA GLY A 78 -6.35 -4.09 -9.27
C GLY A 78 -7.84 -4.37 -9.48
N ASN A 79 -8.59 -4.60 -8.40
CA ASN A 79 -10.04 -4.86 -8.46
C ASN A 79 -10.80 -3.66 -9.02
N THR A 80 -10.44 -2.45 -8.62
CA THR A 80 -11.03 -1.21 -9.16
C THR A 80 -10.81 -1.11 -10.67
N ASN A 81 -9.60 -1.43 -11.13
CA ASN A 81 -9.27 -1.40 -12.55
C ASN A 81 -10.02 -2.49 -13.34
N ALA A 82 -10.13 -3.71 -12.81
CA ALA A 82 -10.84 -4.80 -13.46
C ALA A 82 -12.34 -4.49 -13.60
N GLN A 83 -12.98 -4.03 -12.52
CA GLN A 83 -14.39 -3.62 -12.56
C GLN A 83 -14.64 -2.49 -13.57
N HIS A 84 -13.70 -1.56 -13.71
CA HIS A 84 -13.80 -0.51 -14.73
C HIS A 84 -13.75 -1.07 -16.16
N VAL A 85 -12.82 -1.98 -16.45
CA VAL A 85 -12.71 -2.62 -17.77
C VAL A 85 -13.96 -3.42 -18.13
N ASP A 86 -14.53 -4.16 -17.17
CA ASP A 86 -15.71 -4.97 -17.41
C ASP A 86 -16.96 -4.13 -17.69
N LEU A 87 -17.12 -2.99 -17.00
CA LEU A 87 -18.20 -2.04 -17.30
C LEU A 87 -18.09 -1.45 -18.71
N LEU A 88 -16.89 -1.09 -19.16
CA LEU A 88 -16.67 -0.57 -20.52
C LEU A 88 -17.03 -1.59 -21.61
N LYS A 89 -16.77 -2.88 -21.37
CA LYS A 89 -17.16 -3.95 -22.31
C LYS A 89 -18.68 -4.10 -22.41
N ILE A 90 -19.38 -4.00 -21.28
CA ILE A 90 -20.85 -4.08 -21.24
C ILE A 90 -21.47 -2.89 -21.98
N ASP A 91 -20.98 -1.66 -21.73
CA ASP A 91 -21.48 -0.46 -22.41
C ASP A 91 -21.24 -0.53 -23.93
N GLY A 92 -20.09 -1.07 -24.36
CA GLY A 92 -19.80 -1.29 -25.78
C GLY A 92 -20.65 -2.37 -26.45
N ALA A 93 -21.04 -3.42 -25.72
CA ALA A 93 -21.91 -4.50 -26.23
C ALA A 93 -23.40 -4.13 -26.23
N SER A 94 -23.79 -3.05 -25.54
CA SER A 94 -25.18 -2.58 -25.46
C SER A 94 -25.54 -1.55 -26.54
N GLY A 95 -24.57 -1.16 -27.37
CA GLY A 95 -24.69 -0.12 -28.40
C GLY A 95 -24.90 -0.61 -29.84
N ASP A 96 -24.91 -1.94 -30.04
CA ASP A 96 -25.27 -2.62 -31.30
C ASP A 96 -26.68 -3.23 -31.19
#